data_AF-A0A4Y1RT68-F1
#
_entry.id   AF-A0A4Y1RT68-F1
#
_cell.length_a   1.000
_cell.length_b   1.000
_cell.length_c   1.000
_cell.angle_alpha   90.00
_cell.angle_beta   90.00
_cell.angle_gamma   90.00
#
_symmetry.space_group_name_H-M   'P 1'
#
loop_
_entity.id
_entity.type
_entity.pdbx_description
1 polymer ?
#
loop_
_entity_poly.entity_id
_entity_poly.type
_entity_poly.pdbx_seq_one_letter_code
_entity_poly.pdbx_strand_id
1 'polypeptide(L)'
;MINYADEFGVPTYVFFTSPAGFMGLLFNLQRIRDVYNKEVSEFKDSDAKLGLPTFVNSVPSNVLPSVLLDKDGAKVFLGYAKRFRETKGILVNTFMELESHALDSLSDGETPPLYPMRPILNLKSDDSQSDSE
;
A
#
# COMPACT_ATOMS: atom_id res chain seq x y z
N MET A 1 -5.24 6.42 16.85
CA MET A 1 -3.80 6.12 17.06
C MET A 1 -2.94 7.27 16.59
N ILE A 2 -2.91 7.60 15.29
CA ILE A 2 -2.13 8.76 14.78
C ILE A 2 -2.49 10.05 15.54
N ASN A 3 -3.76 10.44 15.60
CA ASN A 3 -4.20 11.66 16.28
C ASN A 3 -3.79 11.70 17.77
N TYR A 4 -3.85 10.57 18.47
CA TYR A 4 -3.41 10.51 19.87
C TYR A 4 -1.90 10.69 19.98
N ALA A 5 -1.11 10.04 19.12
CA ALA A 5 0.33 10.24 19.11
C ALA A 5 0.70 11.70 18.79
N ASP A 6 -0.03 12.34 17.87
CA ASP A 6 0.15 13.75 17.54
C ASP A 6 -0.17 14.67 18.73
N GLU A 7 -1.22 14.38 19.51
CA GLU A 7 -1.55 15.11 20.76
C GLU A 7 -0.42 15.06 21.78
N PHE A 8 0.34 13.96 21.84
CA PHE A 8 1.51 13.81 22.72
C PHE A 8 2.84 14.23 22.06
N GLY A 9 2.81 14.76 20.83
CA GLY A 9 4.02 15.14 20.09
C GLY A 9 4.92 13.96 19.71
N VAL A 10 4.38 12.74 19.68
CA VAL A 10 5.11 11.51 19.35
C VAL A 10 5.05 11.27 17.84
N PRO A 11 6.19 11.08 17.14
CA PRO A 11 6.19 10.83 15.71
C PRO A 11 5.57 9.47 15.39
N THR A 12 4.62 9.46 14.45
CA THR A 12 3.98 8.22 14.00
C THR A 12 4.59 7.70 12.71
N TYR A 13 4.81 6.38 12.64
CA TYR A 13 5.29 5.65 11.46
C TYR A 13 4.32 4.52 11.12
N VAL A 14 4.29 4.13 9.84
CA VAL A 14 3.52 2.97 9.36
C VAL A 14 4.48 1.85 9.00
N PHE A 15 4.18 0.63 9.44
CA PHE A 15 4.79 -0.57 8.88
C PHE A 15 3.83 -1.18 7.85
N PHE A 16 4.20 -1.09 6.58
CA PHE A 16 3.42 -1.54 5.45
C PHE A 16 3.89 -2.94 5.01
N THR A 17 2.98 -3.90 5.11
CA THR A 17 3.25 -5.34 4.95
C THR A 17 2.99 -5.85 3.52
N SER A 18 2.70 -4.95 2.59
CA SER A 18 2.46 -5.25 1.18
C SER A 18 3.52 -4.59 0.28
N PRO A 19 3.62 -4.98 -1.01
CA PRO A 19 4.61 -4.42 -1.93
C PRO A 19 4.47 -2.90 -2.12
N ALA A 20 5.57 -2.21 -2.41
CA ALA A 20 5.57 -0.78 -2.71
C ALA A 20 4.66 -0.44 -3.91
N GLY A 21 4.61 -1.32 -4.92
CA GLY A 21 3.69 -1.17 -6.05
C GLY A 21 2.22 -1.07 -5.62
N PHE A 22 1.80 -1.89 -4.65
CA PHE A 22 0.43 -1.86 -4.11
C PHE A 22 0.15 -0.58 -3.32
N MET A 23 1.13 -0.06 -2.59
CA MET A 23 0.99 1.25 -1.94
C MET A 23 0.74 2.37 -2.95
N GLY A 24 1.49 2.37 -4.07
CA GLY A 24 1.26 3.31 -5.16
C GLY A 24 -0.12 3.19 -5.81
N LEU A 25 -0.64 1.98 -5.95
CA LEU A 25 -2.03 1.76 -6.38
C LEU A 25 -3.01 2.43 -5.41
N LEU A 26 -2.89 2.19 -4.11
CA LEU A 26 -3.77 2.79 -3.10
C LEU A 26 -3.75 4.31 -3.15
N PHE A 27 -2.56 4.91 -3.23
CA PHE A 27 -2.39 6.35 -3.34
C PHE A 27 -2.97 6.94 -4.62
N ASN A 28 -2.83 6.25 -5.75
CA ASN A 28 -3.42 6.71 -7.01
C ASN A 28 -4.95 6.63 -6.99
N LEU A 29 -5.51 5.53 -6.49
CA LEU A 29 -6.96 5.37 -6.33
C LEU A 29 -7.54 6.39 -5.34
N GLN A 30 -6.81 6.69 -4.26
CA GLN A 30 -7.18 7.75 -3.32
C GLN A 30 -7.23 9.11 -4.03
N ARG A 31 -6.22 9.42 -4.85
CA ARG A 31 -6.20 10.66 -5.66
C ARG A 31 -7.34 10.71 -6.65
N ILE A 32 -7.67 9.59 -7.31
CA ILE A 32 -8.81 9.49 -8.23
C ILE A 32 -10.11 9.88 -7.51
N ARG A 33 -10.32 9.36 -6.30
CA ARG A 33 -11.47 9.71 -5.48
C ARG A 33 -11.46 11.17 -5.04
N ASP A 34 -10.38 11.62 -4.43
CA ASP A 34 -10.32 12.93 -3.76
C ASP A 34 -10.29 14.10 -4.75
N VAL A 35 -9.63 13.94 -5.90
CA VAL A 35 -9.45 15.03 -6.90
C VAL A 35 -10.51 14.97 -8.00
N TYR A 36 -10.86 13.77 -8.47
CA TYR A 36 -11.75 13.60 -9.63
C TYR A 36 -13.16 13.15 -9.25
N ASN A 37 -13.43 12.91 -7.95
CA ASN A 37 -14.73 12.48 -7.42
C ASN A 37 -15.29 11.24 -8.14
N LYS A 38 -14.40 10.29 -8.45
CA LYS A 38 -14.75 9.01 -9.08
C LYS A 38 -14.63 7.87 -8.09
N GLU A 39 -15.51 6.88 -8.24
CA GLU A 39 -15.52 5.70 -7.38
C GLU A 39 -14.70 4.57 -8.00
N VAL A 40 -13.90 3.87 -7.17
CA VAL A 40 -13.08 2.74 -7.65
C VAL A 40 -13.95 1.60 -8.18
N SER A 41 -15.19 1.48 -7.71
CA SER A 41 -16.16 0.51 -8.22
C SER A 41 -16.48 0.69 -9.71
N GLU A 42 -16.20 1.85 -10.31
CA GLU A 42 -16.34 2.07 -11.76
C GLU A 42 -15.39 1.18 -12.58
N PHE A 43 -14.29 0.70 -11.98
CA PHE A 43 -13.39 -0.23 -12.65
C PHE A 43 -13.92 -1.67 -12.67
N LYS A 44 -14.95 -1.98 -11.88
CA LYS A 44 -15.54 -3.32 -11.82
C LYS A 44 -16.14 -3.67 -13.18
N ASP A 45 -15.79 -4.85 -13.69
CA ASP A 45 -16.23 -5.37 -15.00
C ASP A 45 -15.87 -4.46 -16.20
N SER A 46 -14.93 -3.52 -16.01
CA SER A 46 -14.39 -2.69 -17.09
C SER A 46 -13.15 -3.32 -17.72
N ASP A 47 -12.87 -3.00 -18.99
CA ASP A 47 -11.62 -3.36 -19.69
C ASP A 47 -10.53 -2.27 -19.57
N ALA A 48 -10.64 -1.41 -18.54
CA ALA A 48 -9.72 -0.30 -18.35
C ALA A 48 -8.29 -0.80 -18.04
N LYS A 49 -7.31 -0.02 -18.48
CA LYS A 49 -5.90 -0.22 -18.12
C LYS A 49 -5.40 1.01 -17.38
N LEU A 50 -5.07 0.84 -16.11
CA LEU A 50 -4.63 1.91 -15.24
C LEU A 50 -3.15 2.20 -15.48
N GLY A 51 -2.83 3.41 -15.94
CA GLY A 51 -1.46 3.93 -15.96
C GLY A 51 -1.09 4.43 -14.56
N LEU A 52 -0.27 3.66 -13.84
CA LEU A 52 0.13 3.96 -12.47
C LEU A 52 1.63 4.26 -12.42
N PRO A 53 2.07 5.33 -11.74
CA PRO A 53 3.49 5.68 -11.67
C PRO A 53 4.37 4.57 -11.08
N THR A 54 3.82 3.73 -10.20
CA THR A 54 4.56 2.65 -9.53
C THR A 54 4.60 1.34 -10.31
N PHE A 55 4.00 1.30 -11.50
CA PHE A 55 4.00 0.12 -12.38
C PHE A 55 4.55 0.49 -13.75
N VAL A 56 5.52 -0.30 -14.22
CA VAL A 56 6.12 -0.11 -15.56
C VAL A 56 5.07 -0.29 -16.67
N ASN A 57 4.18 -1.27 -16.50
CA ASN A 57 3.12 -1.59 -17.44
C ASN A 57 1.77 -1.15 -16.89
N SER A 58 0.85 -0.78 -17.78
CA SER A 58 -0.52 -0.49 -17.36
C SER A 58 -1.15 -1.71 -16.66
N VAL A 59 -1.82 -1.46 -15.54
CA VAL A 59 -2.47 -2.51 -14.74
C VAL A 59 -3.92 -2.70 -15.21
N PRO A 60 -4.30 -3.89 -15.68
CA PRO A 60 -5.70 -4.17 -16.00
C PRO A 60 -6.61 -3.99 -14.79
N SER A 61 -7.78 -3.38 -14.97
CA SER A 61 -8.79 -3.21 -13.91
C SER A 61 -9.26 -4.54 -13.32
N ASN A 62 -9.29 -5.61 -14.13
CA ASN A 62 -9.75 -6.93 -13.70
C ASN A 62 -8.78 -7.67 -12.76
N VAL A 63 -7.55 -7.20 -12.59
CA VAL A 63 -6.60 -7.74 -11.59
C VAL A 63 -6.56 -6.93 -10.30
N LEU A 64 -7.38 -5.88 -10.19
CA LEU A 64 -7.49 -5.12 -8.95
C LEU A 64 -8.08 -6.02 -7.85
N PRO A 65 -7.57 -5.93 -6.60
CA PRO A 65 -8.17 -6.64 -5.48
C PRO A 65 -9.66 -6.36 -5.36
N SER A 66 -10.48 -7.42 -5.25
CA SER A 66 -11.94 -7.31 -5.20
C SER A 66 -12.44 -6.39 -4.07
N VAL A 67 -11.72 -6.35 -2.95
CA VAL A 67 -12.01 -5.44 -1.83
C VAL A 67 -11.90 -3.96 -2.19
N LEU A 68 -11.09 -3.60 -3.20
CA LEU A 68 -11.00 -2.23 -3.71
C LEU A 68 -12.11 -1.90 -4.71
N LEU A 69 -12.75 -2.91 -5.30
CA LEU A 69 -13.88 -2.75 -6.23
C LEU A 69 -15.23 -2.70 -5.50
N ASP A 70 -15.27 -3.17 -4.26
CA ASP A 70 -16.40 -2.98 -3.35
C ASP A 70 -16.37 -1.58 -2.71
N LYS A 71 -17.52 -0.93 -2.56
CA LYS A 71 -17.58 0.46 -2.06
C LYS A 71 -17.16 0.59 -0.61
N ASP A 72 -17.55 -0.34 0.25
CA ASP A 72 -17.21 -0.29 1.68
C ASP A 72 -15.75 -0.67 1.88
N GLY A 73 -15.27 -1.69 1.17
CA GLY A 73 -13.85 -2.05 1.15
C GLY A 73 -12.96 -0.91 0.64
N ALA A 74 -13.30 -0.32 -0.51
CA ALA A 74 -12.59 0.84 -1.05
C ALA A 74 -12.57 1.99 -0.06
N LYS A 75 -13.69 2.30 0.60
CA LYS A 75 -13.76 3.37 1.60
C LYS A 75 -12.76 3.16 2.73
N VAL A 76 -12.62 1.93 3.23
CA VAL A 76 -11.66 1.58 4.29
C VAL A 76 -10.21 1.75 3.81
N PHE A 77 -9.85 1.15 2.68
CA PHE A 77 -8.47 1.18 2.16
C PHE A 77 -8.03 2.57 1.72
N LEU A 78 -8.90 3.35 1.08
CA LEU A 78 -8.61 4.73 0.70
C LEU A 78 -8.54 5.63 1.94
N GLY A 79 -9.30 5.32 2.99
CA GLY A 79 -9.15 5.94 4.30
C GLY A 79 -7.76 5.69 4.89
N TYR A 80 -7.23 4.47 4.81
CA TYR A 80 -5.85 4.17 5.22
C TYR A 80 -4.83 4.90 4.38
N ALA A 81 -4.99 4.91 3.05
CA ALA A 81 -4.10 5.62 2.12
C ALA A 81 -3.95 7.10 2.49
N LYS A 82 -5.08 7.77 2.78
CA LYS A 82 -5.07 9.16 3.26
C LYS A 82 -4.30 9.33 4.56
N ARG A 83 -4.53 8.45 5.54
CA ARG A 83 -3.86 8.50 6.84
C ARG A 83 -2.37 8.17 6.79
N PHE A 84 -1.94 7.33 5.86
CA PHE A 84 -0.52 7.02 5.69
C PHE A 84 0.28 8.26 5.30
N ARG A 85 -0.31 9.16 4.51
CA ARG A 85 0.31 10.44 4.13
C ARG A 85 0.52 11.41 5.29
N GLU A 86 -0.18 11.22 6.40
CA GLU A 86 -0.04 12.05 7.61
C GLU A 86 1.14 11.61 8.48
N THR A 87 1.76 10.46 8.19
CA THR A 87 2.82 9.88 9.02
C THR A 87 4.20 10.48 8.72
N LYS A 88 5.14 10.35 9.67
CA LYS A 88 6.52 10.82 9.49
C LYS A 88 7.35 9.95 8.55
N GLY A 89 6.89 8.75 8.27
CA GLY A 89 7.55 7.83 7.36
C GLY A 89 6.89 6.46 7.34
N ILE A 90 7.19 5.72 6.29
CA ILE A 90 6.59 4.41 6.03
C ILE A 90 7.70 3.39 5.87
N LEU A 91 7.74 2.41 6.77
CA LEU A 91 8.59 1.23 6.66
C LEU A 91 7.86 0.24 5.75
N VAL A 92 8.51 -0.23 4.70
CA VAL A 92 7.91 -1.16 3.73
C VAL A 92 8.69 -2.47 3.77
N ASN A 93 8.01 -3.61 3.90
CA ASN A 93 8.66 -4.92 3.92
C ASN A 93 9.13 -5.35 2.51
N THR A 94 10.14 -4.68 1.98
CA THR A 94 10.68 -4.83 0.62
C THR A 94 12.14 -4.34 0.53
N PHE A 95 12.79 -4.47 -0.63
CA PHE A 95 14.15 -4.01 -0.87
C PHE A 95 14.30 -3.40 -2.27
N MET A 96 15.32 -2.55 -2.45
CA MET A 96 15.51 -1.75 -3.67
C MET A 96 15.61 -2.59 -4.94
N GLU A 97 16.33 -3.71 -4.88
CA GLU A 97 16.55 -4.59 -6.03
C GLU A 97 15.28 -5.29 -6.50
N LEU A 98 14.26 -5.39 -5.63
CA LEU A 98 12.96 -5.99 -5.98
C LEU A 98 11.99 -4.97 -6.59
N GLU A 99 11.92 -3.76 -6.02
CA GLU A 99 10.87 -2.78 -6.34
C GLU A 99 11.40 -1.37 -6.63
N SER A 100 12.64 -1.22 -7.13
CA SER A 100 13.28 0.08 -7.42
C SER A 100 12.36 1.07 -8.13
N HIS A 101 11.72 0.66 -9.23
CA HIS A 101 10.80 1.52 -9.96
C HIS A 101 9.64 2.05 -9.11
N ALA A 102 9.02 1.19 -8.29
CA ALA A 102 7.91 1.61 -7.45
C ALA A 102 8.38 2.53 -6.31
N LEU A 103 9.54 2.23 -5.72
CA LEU A 103 10.15 3.02 -4.65
C LEU A 103 10.57 4.41 -5.14
N ASP A 104 11.22 4.48 -6.30
CA ASP A 104 11.64 5.73 -6.93
C ASP A 104 10.42 6.59 -7.31
N SER A 105 9.38 5.98 -7.89
CA SER A 105 8.14 6.66 -8.24
C SER A 105 7.36 7.19 -7.03
N LEU A 106 7.56 6.60 -5.85
CA LEU A 106 6.97 7.07 -4.58
C LEU A 106 7.84 8.12 -3.89
N SER A 107 9.04 8.43 -4.39
CA SER A 107 9.85 9.56 -3.94
C SER A 107 9.38 10.86 -4.61
N ASP A 108 8.08 11.14 -4.54
CA ASP A 108 7.40 12.21 -5.27
C ASP A 108 7.28 13.54 -4.49
N GLY A 109 7.75 13.57 -3.24
CA GLY A 109 7.64 14.73 -2.33
C GLY A 109 6.27 14.88 -1.67
N GLU A 110 5.25 14.16 -2.13
CA GLU A 110 3.89 14.12 -1.56
C GLU A 110 3.70 12.91 -0.64
N THR A 111 4.53 11.89 -0.84
CA THR A 111 4.54 10.66 -0.06
C THR A 111 5.58 10.78 1.06
N PRO A 112 5.25 10.40 2.31
CA PRO A 112 6.22 10.39 3.38
C PRO A 112 7.44 9.53 3.03
N PRO A 113 8.62 9.83 3.59
CA PRO A 113 9.82 9.03 3.33
C PRO A 113 9.58 7.54 3.50
N LEU A 114 9.96 6.77 2.47
CA LEU A 114 9.86 5.31 2.47
C LEU A 114 11.18 4.71 2.95
N TYR A 115 11.07 3.69 3.80
CA TYR A 115 12.19 2.91 4.31
C TYR A 115 12.01 1.45 3.91
N PRO A 116 12.64 1.00 2.81
CA PRO A 116 12.64 -0.40 2.42
C PRO A 116 13.37 -1.24 3.48
N MET A 117 12.59 -2.03 4.22
CA MET A 117 13.09 -2.96 5.21
C MET A 117 13.27 -4.32 4.54
N ARG A 118 14.49 -4.87 4.59
CA ARG A 118 14.78 -6.22 4.09
C ARG A 118 13.68 -7.20 4.49
N PRO A 119 13.35 -8.19 3.64
CA PRO A 119 12.22 -9.09 3.88
C PRO A 119 12.22 -9.66 5.30
N ILE A 120 11.20 -9.29 6.08
CA ILE A 120 10.92 -9.81 7.40
C ILE A 120 10.00 -11.00 7.20
N LEU A 121 10.55 -12.19 7.43
CA LEU A 121 9.89 -13.48 7.24
C LEU A 121 9.86 -14.24 8.57
N ASN A 122 8.80 -15.02 8.79
CA ASN A 122 8.80 -15.99 9.88
C ASN A 122 9.52 -17.25 9.42
N LEU A 123 10.79 -17.39 9.82
CA LEU A 123 11.68 -18.49 9.39
C LEU A 123 11.68 -19.69 10.34
N LYS A 124 10.88 -19.69 11.41
CA LYS A 124 10.77 -20.87 12.27
C LYS A 124 10.05 -21.98 11.50
N SER A 125 10.76 -23.06 11.21
CA SER A 125 10.17 -24.35 10.84
C SER A 125 9.30 -24.84 11.99
N ASP A 126 8.13 -25.42 11.68
CA ASP A 126 7.42 -26.28 12.61
C ASP A 126 8.24 -27.57 12.80
N ASP A 127 9.37 -27.49 13.52
CA ASP A 127 10.09 -28.65 14.02
C ASP A 127 9.40 -29.18 15.29
N SER A 128 8.10 -29.47 15.18
CA SER A 128 7.34 -30.18 16.19
C SER A 128 6.28 -31.07 15.55
N GLN A 129 6.69 -32.23 15.07
CA GLN A 129 6.12 -33.52 15.48
C GLN A 129 6.96 -34.67 14.91
N SER A 130 8.10 -34.92 15.56
CA SER A 130 8.73 -36.23 15.57
C SER A 130 9.32 -36.51 16.95
N ASP A 131 8.46 -36.48 17.98
CA ASP A 131 8.73 -37.27 19.17
C ASP A 131 7.71 -38.41 19.17
N SER A 132 8.22 -39.55 18.72
CA SER A 132 7.69 -40.89 18.92
C SER A 132 7.66 -41.24 20.40
N GLU A 133 6.50 -41.68 20.91
CA GLU A 133 6.34 -42.90 21.73
C GLU A 133 5.00 -43.57 21.38
#